data_AF-A0AA86M5B7-F1
#
_entry.id   AF-A0AA86M5B7-F1
#
_cell.length_a   1.000
_cell.length_b   1.000
_cell.length_c   1.000
_cell.angle_alpha   90.00
_cell.angle_beta   90.00
_cell.angle_gamma   90.00
#
_symmetry.space_group_name_H-M   'P 1'
#
loop_
_entity.id
_entity.type
_entity.pdbx_description
1 polymer ?
#
loop_
_entity_poly.entity_id
_entity_poly.type
_entity_poly.pdbx_seq_one_letter_code
_entity_poly.pdbx_strand_id
1 'polypeptide(L)'
;MSSGVYRIIESERLPPQVGPFEFHYSRRFEMAALACACGCGHRVMLNLLDQHQLVIESGLPTVTPSILVSDAPCLSHFFIRRGQVEWAQQWSKKTVDRVMQSQVRRHVEQDKKRKPKSSFLRRCVDWLTSWFDR
;
A
#
# COMPACT_ATOMS: atom_id res chain seq x y z
N MET A 1 -15.62 6.84 -21.80
CA MET A 1 -14.66 6.41 -20.76
C MET A 1 -13.58 5.62 -21.48
N SER A 2 -12.37 6.15 -21.57
CA SER A 2 -11.30 5.56 -22.36
C SER A 2 -10.96 4.17 -21.80
N SER A 3 -11.32 3.11 -22.52
CA SER A 3 -10.96 1.75 -22.18
C SER A 3 -9.55 1.46 -22.69
N GLY A 4 -8.54 1.90 -21.96
CA GLY A 4 -7.16 1.50 -22.20
C GLY A 4 -6.78 0.28 -21.36
N VAL A 5 -5.75 -0.42 -21.79
CA VAL A 5 -5.20 -1.60 -21.09
C VAL A 5 -3.91 -1.18 -20.42
N TYR A 6 -3.81 -1.35 -19.10
CA TYR A 6 -2.57 -1.10 -18.36
C TYR A 6 -1.45 -2.01 -18.86
N ARG A 7 -0.29 -1.43 -19.10
CA ARG A 7 0.93 -2.18 -19.43
C ARG A 7 2.00 -1.97 -18.37
N ILE A 8 2.71 -3.06 -18.07
CA ILE A 8 3.82 -3.02 -17.14
C ILE A 8 4.99 -2.25 -17.72
N ILE A 9 5.56 -1.38 -16.90
CA ILE A 9 6.82 -0.69 -17.14
C ILE A 9 7.68 -0.94 -15.91
N GLU A 10 8.75 -1.70 -16.05
CA GLU A 10 9.70 -1.86 -14.96
C GLU A 10 10.48 -0.55 -14.78
N SER A 11 10.60 -0.08 -13.55
CA SER A 11 11.27 1.18 -13.24
C SER A 11 12.01 1.03 -11.91
N GLU A 12 13.32 1.30 -11.88
CA GLU A 12 14.07 1.24 -10.62
C GLU A 12 13.51 2.24 -9.60
N ARG A 13 13.24 3.47 -10.05
CA ARG A 13 12.55 4.52 -9.30
C ARG A 13 11.23 4.85 -9.98
N LEU A 14 10.15 4.86 -9.21
CA LEU A 14 8.82 5.22 -9.72
C LEU A 14 8.79 6.69 -10.13
N PRO A 15 8.21 7.02 -11.30
CA PRO A 15 8.22 8.39 -11.81
C PRO A 15 7.29 9.30 -10.98
N PRO A 16 7.57 10.62 -10.94
CA PRO A 16 6.73 11.57 -10.21
C PRO A 16 5.33 11.68 -10.83
N GLN A 17 5.21 11.42 -12.13
CA GLN A 17 3.96 11.42 -12.89
C GLN A 17 3.87 10.12 -13.69
N VAL A 18 2.65 9.67 -13.94
CA VAL A 18 2.37 8.42 -14.65
C VAL A 18 1.33 8.71 -15.73
N GLY A 19 1.60 8.22 -16.93
CA GLY A 19 0.69 8.37 -18.06
C GLY A 19 -0.57 7.52 -17.92
N PRO A 20 -1.62 7.81 -18.71
CA PRO A 20 -2.79 6.95 -18.79
C PRO A 20 -2.41 5.52 -19.18
N PHE A 21 -2.91 4.54 -18.43
CA PHE A 21 -2.67 3.11 -18.69
C PHE A 21 -1.21 2.67 -18.61
N GLU A 22 -0.35 3.45 -17.95
CA GLU A 22 0.98 3.01 -17.54
C GLU A 22 0.92 2.42 -16.13
N PHE A 23 1.51 1.24 -15.95
CA PHE A 23 1.68 0.60 -14.65
C PHE A 23 3.17 0.44 -14.38
N HIS A 24 3.74 1.38 -13.63
CA HIS A 24 5.12 1.30 -13.22
C HIS A 24 5.26 0.41 -11.99
N TYR A 25 6.25 -0.48 -11.97
CA TYR A 25 6.60 -1.21 -10.77
C TYR A 25 8.11 -1.18 -10.54
N SER A 26 8.50 -1.12 -9.27
CA SER A 26 9.87 -1.27 -8.82
C SER A 26 10.00 -2.59 -8.11
N ARG A 27 10.72 -3.54 -8.70
CA ARG A 27 11.04 -4.81 -8.08
C ARG A 27 11.88 -4.64 -6.82
N ARG A 28 12.78 -3.65 -6.81
CA ARG A 28 13.69 -3.38 -5.69
C ARG A 28 12.97 -2.88 -4.44
N PHE A 29 11.98 -2.01 -4.63
CA PHE A 29 11.26 -1.39 -3.53
C PHE A 29 9.91 -2.04 -3.24
N GLU A 30 9.50 -3.02 -4.06
CA GLU A 30 8.20 -3.70 -3.95
C GLU A 30 7.05 -2.70 -3.92
N MET A 31 7.10 -1.75 -4.84
CA MET A 31 6.11 -0.68 -4.99
C MET A 31 5.66 -0.57 -6.45
N ALA A 32 4.43 -0.13 -6.65
CA ALA A 32 3.92 0.23 -7.97
C ALA A 32 3.25 1.61 -7.97
N ALA A 33 3.22 2.24 -9.15
CA ALA A 33 2.53 3.48 -9.41
C ALA A 33 1.76 3.40 -10.73
N LEU A 34 0.54 3.92 -10.75
CA LEU A 34 -0.31 3.97 -11.93
C LEU A 34 -1.20 5.21 -11.91
N ALA A 35 -1.59 5.69 -13.09
CA ALA A 35 -2.63 6.71 -13.18
C ALA A 35 -3.97 6.09 -12.76
N CYS A 36 -4.81 6.85 -12.05
CA CYS A 36 -6.13 6.38 -11.65
C CYS A 36 -7.00 6.05 -12.87
N ALA A 37 -7.61 4.86 -12.86
CA ALA A 37 -8.40 4.33 -13.97
C ALA A 37 -9.64 5.17 -14.31
N CYS A 38 -10.12 6.01 -13.38
CA CYS A 38 -11.25 6.90 -13.67
C CYS A 38 -10.88 8.08 -14.58
N GLY A 39 -9.57 8.31 -14.80
CA GLY A 39 -9.07 9.39 -15.64
C GLY A 39 -8.88 10.74 -14.93
N CYS A 40 -9.01 10.81 -13.60
CA CYS A 40 -8.84 12.06 -12.86
C CYS A 40 -7.37 12.54 -12.74
N GLY A 41 -6.41 11.80 -13.29
CA GLY A 41 -4.98 12.12 -13.23
C GLY A 41 -4.30 11.85 -11.87
N HIS A 42 -5.02 11.30 -10.89
CA HIS A 42 -4.43 10.96 -9.59
C HIS A 42 -3.42 9.83 -9.72
N ARG A 43 -2.26 9.97 -9.09
CA ARG A 43 -1.23 8.93 -9.05
C ARG A 43 -1.52 7.97 -7.91
N VAL A 44 -1.96 6.77 -8.24
CA VAL A 44 -2.20 5.70 -7.28
C VAL A 44 -0.88 5.01 -6.97
N MET A 45 -0.55 4.86 -5.68
CA MET A 45 0.60 4.11 -5.20
C MET A 45 0.13 2.81 -4.58
N LEU A 46 0.77 1.70 -4.93
CA LEU A 46 0.49 0.39 -4.37
C LEU A 46 1.74 -0.14 -3.69
N ASN A 47 1.59 -0.58 -2.45
CA ASN A 47 2.60 -1.35 -1.74
C ASN A 47 2.43 -2.83 -2.11
N LEU A 48 3.47 -3.43 -2.69
CA LEU A 48 3.50 -4.83 -3.12
C LEU A 48 4.13 -5.78 -2.10
N LEU A 49 4.72 -5.25 -1.03
CA LEU A 49 5.35 -6.05 0.03
C LEU A 49 4.31 -6.82 0.82
N ASP A 50 3.25 -6.14 1.29
CA ASP A 50 2.27 -6.74 2.21
C ASP A 50 0.81 -6.32 1.95
N GLN A 51 0.54 -5.35 1.06
CA GLN A 51 -0.82 -4.87 0.81
C GLN A 51 -1.42 -5.40 -0.48
N HIS A 52 -0.63 -5.52 -1.53
CA HIS A 52 -1.07 -5.97 -2.85
C HIS A 52 -0.11 -7.01 -3.42
N GLN A 53 -0.63 -7.91 -4.22
CA GLN A 53 0.12 -8.84 -5.04
C GLN A 53 0.00 -8.42 -6.49
N LEU A 54 1.10 -8.51 -7.22
CA LEU A 54 1.18 -8.22 -8.65
C LEU A 54 1.61 -9.48 -9.39
N VAL A 55 0.78 -9.92 -10.33
CA VAL A 55 1.11 -10.97 -11.30
C VAL A 55 1.23 -10.33 -12.67
N ILE A 56 2.28 -10.69 -13.42
CA ILE A 56 2.56 -10.14 -14.74
C ILE A 56 2.51 -11.27 -15.76
N GLU A 57 1.58 -11.19 -16.70
CA GLU A 57 1.41 -12.16 -17.79
C GLU A 57 1.51 -11.43 -19.13
N SER A 58 2.51 -11.77 -19.96
CA SER A 58 2.72 -11.13 -21.27
C SER A 58 2.74 -9.59 -21.23
N GLY A 59 3.35 -9.02 -20.18
CA GLY A 59 3.43 -7.57 -19.96
C GLY A 59 2.14 -6.93 -19.42
N LEU A 60 1.14 -7.73 -19.05
CA LEU A 60 -0.14 -7.26 -18.52
C LEU A 60 -0.22 -7.50 -17.01
N PRO A 61 -0.52 -6.47 -16.20
CA PRO A 61 -0.64 -6.60 -14.75
C PRO A 61 -1.97 -7.21 -14.34
N THR A 62 -1.95 -8.05 -13.30
CA THR A 62 -3.11 -8.42 -12.49
C THR A 62 -2.78 -8.09 -11.04
N VAL A 63 -3.65 -7.33 -10.38
CA VAL A 63 -3.45 -6.86 -9.01
C VAL A 63 -4.54 -7.41 -8.10
N THR A 64 -4.13 -7.94 -6.94
CA THR A 64 -5.03 -8.38 -5.87
C THR A 64 -4.56 -7.83 -4.52
N PRO A 65 -5.46 -7.40 -3.62
CA PRO A 65 -6.91 -7.26 -3.78
C PRO A 65 -7.29 -6.09 -4.70
N SER A 66 -8.56 -5.67 -4.70
CA SER A 66 -8.99 -4.48 -5.42
C SER A 66 -8.29 -3.21 -4.93
N ILE A 67 -8.23 -2.22 -5.82
CA ILE A 67 -7.61 -0.92 -5.60
C ILE A 67 -8.71 0.07 -5.23
N LEU A 68 -8.68 0.58 -4.00
CA LEU A 68 -9.53 1.69 -3.56
C LEU A 68 -8.70 2.98 -3.50
N VAL A 69 -9.08 3.98 -4.29
CA VAL A 69 -8.42 5.29 -4.32
C VAL A 69 -9.09 6.21 -3.31
N SER A 70 -8.70 6.11 -2.04
CA SER A 70 -9.33 6.86 -0.93
C SER A 70 -8.78 8.27 -0.71
N ASP A 71 -7.63 8.58 -1.30
CA ASP A 71 -6.88 9.84 -1.18
C ASP A 71 -7.19 10.84 -2.31
N ALA A 72 -8.10 10.50 -3.22
CA ALA A 72 -8.60 11.39 -4.26
C ALA A 72 -10.13 11.60 -4.17
N PRO A 73 -10.67 12.72 -4.68
CA PRO A 73 -12.11 12.99 -4.66
C PRO A 73 -12.96 11.97 -5.43
N CYS A 74 -12.37 11.24 -6.40
CA CYS A 74 -13.10 10.29 -7.22
C CYS A 74 -13.53 9.01 -6.47
N LEU A 75 -12.85 8.66 -5.38
CA LEU A 75 -13.12 7.46 -4.58
C LEU A 75 -13.30 6.19 -5.42
N SER A 76 -12.56 6.10 -6.52
CA SER A 76 -12.70 5.01 -7.49
C SER A 76 -12.27 3.69 -6.85
N HIS A 77 -13.02 2.63 -7.15
CA HIS A 77 -12.75 1.29 -6.65
C HIS A 77 -12.82 0.31 -7.82
N PHE A 78 -11.74 -0.41 -8.08
CA PHE A 78 -11.64 -1.29 -9.23
C PHE A 78 -10.60 -2.40 -9.02
N PHE A 79 -10.68 -3.44 -9.83
CA PHE A 79 -9.63 -4.43 -10.01
C PHE A 79 -8.87 -4.12 -11.30
N ILE A 80 -7.61 -4.56 -11.35
CA ILE A 80 -6.87 -4.68 -12.60
C ILE A 80 -6.64 -6.17 -12.87
N ARG A 81 -7.12 -6.69 -13.99
CA ARG A 81 -6.94 -8.07 -14.43
C ARG A 81 -6.44 -8.12 -15.86
N ARG A 82 -5.25 -8.68 -16.08
CA ARG A 82 -4.56 -8.69 -17.39
C ARG A 82 -4.62 -7.31 -18.06
N GLY A 83 -4.30 -6.28 -17.28
CA GLY A 83 -4.29 -4.88 -17.69
C GLY A 83 -5.68 -4.22 -17.81
N GLN A 84 -6.78 -4.98 -17.74
CA GLN A 84 -8.13 -4.42 -17.87
C GLN A 84 -8.66 -3.96 -16.52
N VAL A 85 -9.45 -2.88 -16.55
CA VAL A 85 -10.11 -2.33 -15.38
C VAL A 85 -11.48 -2.97 -15.21
N GLU A 86 -11.70 -3.62 -14.08
CA GLU A 86 -13.01 -4.14 -13.68
C GLU A 86 -13.53 -3.31 -12.51
N TRP A 87 -14.58 -2.52 -12.74
CA TRP A 87 -15.14 -1.65 -11.71
C TRP A 87 -15.76 -2.46 -10.57
N ALA A 88 -15.35 -2.15 -9.34
CA ALA A 88 -15.95 -2.68 -8.14
C ALA A 88 -17.01 -1.70 -7.60
N GLN A 89 -17.75 -2.11 -6.58
CA GLN A 89 -18.72 -1.22 -5.94
C GLN A 89 -18.03 0.03 -5.41
N GLN A 90 -18.49 1.20 -5.85
CA GLN A 90 -17.96 2.47 -5.35
C GLN A 90 -18.32 2.67 -3.88
N TRP A 91 -17.34 3.09 -3.08
CA TRP A 91 -17.57 3.37 -1.67
C TRP A 91 -18.00 4.82 -1.49
N SER A 92 -19.00 5.03 -0.62
CA SER A 92 -19.31 6.39 -0.17
C SER A 92 -18.17 6.93 0.70
N LYS A 93 -17.98 8.25 0.70
CA LYS A 93 -16.99 8.90 1.57
C LYS A 93 -17.16 8.50 3.04
N LYS A 94 -18.41 8.44 3.51
CA LYS A 94 -18.78 7.98 4.86
C LYS A 94 -18.33 6.55 5.14
N THR A 95 -18.40 5.66 4.14
CA THR A 95 -17.93 4.27 4.24
C THR A 95 -16.41 4.23 4.38
N VAL A 96 -15.69 4.94 3.50
CA VAL A 96 -14.23 5.05 3.52
C VAL A 96 -13.75 5.56 4.88
N ASP A 97 -14.34 6.65 5.36
CA ASP A 97 -13.95 7.26 6.63
C ASP A 97 -14.22 6.32 7.81
N ARG A 98 -15.35 5.61 7.82
CA ARG A 98 -15.64 4.61 8.86
C ARG A 98 -14.61 3.49 8.89
N VAL A 99 -14.25 2.95 7.73
CA VAL A 99 -13.26 1.86 7.62
C VAL A 99 -11.90 2.36 8.10
N MET A 100 -11.46 3.53 7.64
CA MET A 100 -10.19 4.14 8.07
C MET A 100 -10.15 4.37 9.59
N GLN A 101 -11.22 4.93 10.16
CA GLN A 101 -11.33 5.11 11.61
C GLN A 101 -11.25 3.78 12.38
N SER A 102 -11.82 2.71 11.84
CA SER A 102 -11.71 1.38 12.44
C SER A 102 -10.29 0.82 12.39
N GLN A 103 -9.56 1.04 11.28
CA GLN A 103 -8.17 0.60 11.13
C GLN A 103 -7.26 1.32 12.11
N VAL A 104 -7.38 2.65 12.23
CA VAL A 104 -6.63 3.46 13.19
C VAL A 104 -6.84 2.95 14.62
N ARG A 105 -8.10 2.70 15.02
CA ARG A 105 -8.41 2.18 16.36
C ARG A 105 -7.73 0.84 16.63
N ARG A 106 -7.78 -0.11 15.68
CA ARG A 106 -7.11 -1.41 15.82
C ARG A 106 -5.60 -1.25 16.00
N HIS A 107 -4.96 -0.36 15.24
CA HIS A 107 -3.52 -0.11 15.34
C HIS A 107 -3.14 0.45 16.71
N VAL A 108 -3.88 1.47 17.19
CA VAL A 108 -3.69 2.06 18.52
C VAL A 108 -3.86 1.02 19.63
N GLU A 109 -4.84 0.12 19.53
CA GLU A 109 -5.04 -0.97 20.48
C GLU A 109 -3.90 -2.00 20.46
N GLN A 110 -3.39 -2.33 19.27
CA GLN A 110 -2.29 -3.26 19.11
C GLN A 110 -0.97 -2.70 19.69
N ASP A 111 -0.68 -1.42 19.46
CA ASP A 111 0.49 -0.74 20.02
C ASP A 111 0.44 -0.68 21.55
N LYS A 112 -0.74 -0.45 22.14
CA LYS A 112 -0.94 -0.53 23.60
C LYS A 112 -0.61 -1.91 24.17
N LYS A 113 -0.86 -2.99 23.41
CA LYS A 113 -0.53 -4.37 23.82
C LYS A 113 0.96 -4.69 23.66
N ARG A 114 1.66 -4.03 22.72
CA ARG A 114 3.09 -4.18 22.46
C ARG A 114 4.01 -3.45 23.45
N LYS A 115 3.52 -3.01 24.62
CA LYS A 115 4.36 -2.38 25.66
C LYS A 115 5.60 -3.25 25.91
N PRO A 116 6.82 -2.68 25.83
CA PRO A 116 8.04 -3.44 26.04
C PRO A 116 8.05 -4.00 27.47
N LYS A 117 8.35 -5.31 27.62
CA LYS A 117 8.70 -5.86 28.93
C LYS A 117 9.88 -5.05 29.44
N SER A 118 9.74 -4.47 30.63
CA SER A 118 10.59 -3.39 31.12
C SER A 118 12.08 -3.72 31.05
N SER A 119 12.86 -2.74 30.58
CA SER A 119 14.33 -2.69 30.63
C SER A 119 14.90 -2.57 32.07
N PHE A 120 14.10 -2.89 33.09
CA PHE A 120 14.47 -2.77 34.49
C PHE A 120 15.48 -3.85 34.90
N LEU A 121 15.30 -5.09 34.42
CA LEU A 121 16.24 -6.19 34.70
C LEU A 121 17.60 -6.00 34.00
N ARG A 122 17.64 -5.34 32.83
CA ARG A 122 18.91 -5.03 32.14
C ARG A 122 19.75 -4.02 32.93
N ARG A 123 19.14 -2.95 33.47
CA ARG A 123 19.87 -1.95 34.27
C ARG A 123 20.45 -2.51 35.57
N CYS A 124 19.78 -3.45 36.23
CA CYS A 124 20.33 -4.10 37.42
C CYS A 124 21.45 -5.09 37.10
N VAL A 125 21.35 -5.82 35.98
CA VAL A 125 22.41 -6.71 35.51
C VAL A 125 23.65 -5.92 35.07
N ASP A 126 23.47 -4.85 34.29
CA ASP A 126 24.56 -3.98 33.83
C ASP A 126 25.26 -3.28 35.02
N TRP A 127 24.51 -2.95 36.09
CA TRP A 127 25.07 -2.42 37.33
C TRP A 127 25.84 -3.48 38.13
N LEU A 128 25.31 -4.71 38.25
CA LEU A 128 25.99 -5.81 38.97
C LEU A 128 27.25 -6.31 38.26
N THR A 129 27.25 -6.39 36.92
CA THR A 129 28.45 -6.79 36.16
C THR A 129 29.55 -5.74 36.26
N SER A 130 29.21 -4.46 36.41
CA SER A 130 30.19 -3.38 36.60
C SER A 130 30.95 -3.43 37.94
N TRP A 131 30.48 -4.26 38.90
CA TRP A 131 31.11 -4.43 40.21
C TRP A 131 32.08 -5.62 40.29
N PHE A 132 32.04 -6.53 39.32
CA PHE A 132 32.90 -7.72 39.28
C PHE A 132 34.16 -7.56 38.40
N ASP A 133 34.24 -6.49 37.60
CA ASP A 133 35.39 -6.16 36.75
C ASP A 133 36.35 -5.11 37.38
N ARG A 134 36.43 -5.07 38.72
CA ARG A 134 37.41 -4.25 39.46
C ARG A 134 38.27 -5.08 40.40
#